data_AF-A0A1V3SCT5-F1
#
_entry.id   AF-A0A1V3SCT5-F1
#
_cell.length_a   1.000
_cell.length_b   1.000
_cell.length_c   1.000
_cell.angle_alpha   90.00
_cell.angle_beta   90.00
_cell.angle_gamma   90.00
#
_symmetry.space_group_name_H-M   'P 1'
#
loop_
_entity.id
_entity.type
_entity.pdbx_description
1 polymer ?
#
loop_
_entity_poly.entity_id
_entity_poly.type
_entity_poly.pdbx_seq_one_letter_code
_entity_poly.pdbx_strand_id
1 'polypeptide(L)' 'MRQVMQKEPWWASPPKPGQDESELEWGWLVIYSEGEPRFEFIKERPSDEQIRQRKGCRVTLGSE' A
#
# COMPACT_ATOMS: atom_id res chain seq x y z
N MET A 1 12.07 17.55 12.07
CA MET A 1 12.53 16.86 10.83
C MET A 1 11.53 15.74 10.63
N ARG A 2 10.84 15.67 9.48
CA ARG A 2 9.78 14.66 9.27
C ARG A 2 10.38 13.26 9.33
N GLN A 3 10.01 12.47 10.33
CA GLN A 3 10.43 11.08 10.44
C GLN A 3 9.37 10.18 9.78
N VAL A 4 9.78 9.44 8.75
CA VAL A 4 8.96 8.40 8.13
C VAL A 4 8.89 7.22 9.11
N MET A 5 7.70 6.91 9.60
CA MET A 5 7.44 5.72 10.41
C MET A 5 7.26 4.49 9.53
N GLN A 6 6.51 4.62 8.45
CA GLN A 6 6.12 3.51 7.59
C GLN A 6 5.92 3.99 6.16
N LYS A 7 6.33 3.16 5.20
CA LYS A 7 6.10 3.35 3.76
C LYS A 7 5.68 1.99 3.20
N GLU A 8 4.48 1.90 2.62
CA GLU A 8 3.96 0.65 2.07
C GLU A 8 3.25 0.82 0.72
N PRO A 9 3.27 -0.20 -0.15
CA PRO A 9 2.54 -0.17 -1.41
C PRO A 9 1.03 -0.11 -1.16
N TRP A 10 0.36 0.86 -1.78
CA TRP A 10 -1.07 1.07 -1.60
C TRP A 10 -1.74 1.43 -2.94
N TRP A 11 -3.04 1.16 -3.05
CA TRP A 11 -3.84 1.56 -4.21
C TRP A 11 -4.24 3.04 -4.11
N ALA A 12 -4.23 3.78 -5.21
CA ALA A 12 -4.69 5.18 -5.25
C ALA A 12 -6.22 5.30 -5.09
N SER A 13 -6.93 4.26 -5.54
CA SER A 13 -8.38 4.14 -5.41
C SER A 13 -8.74 2.69 -5.10
N PRO A 14 -9.82 2.44 -4.34
CA PRO A 14 -10.21 1.09 -3.97
C PRO A 14 -10.38 0.21 -5.22
N PRO A 15 -9.86 -1.04 -5.22
CA PRO A 15 -10.07 -1.97 -6.32
C PRO A 15 -11.56 -2.26 -6.48
N LYS A 16 -12.04 -2.35 -7.73
CA LYS A 16 -13.39 -2.83 -8.03
C LYS A 16 -13.46 -4.36 -7.85
N PRO A 17 -14.67 -4.91 -7.59
CA PRO A 17 -14.84 -6.37 -7.55
C PRO A 17 -14.39 -7.02 -8.87
N GLY A 18 -13.47 -7.98 -8.78
CA GLY A 18 -12.93 -8.68 -9.95
C GLY A 18 -11.88 -7.92 -10.77
N GLN A 19 -11.44 -6.73 -10.31
CA GLN A 19 -10.36 -5.98 -10.96
C GLN A 19 -9.02 -6.67 -10.73
N ASP A 20 -8.20 -6.76 -11.77
CA ASP A 20 -6.87 -7.34 -11.67
C ASP A 20 -5.88 -6.37 -11.02
N GLU A 21 -4.91 -6.89 -10.27
CA GLU A 21 -3.92 -6.07 -9.57
C GLU A 21 -3.02 -5.26 -10.52
N SER A 22 -2.82 -5.74 -11.76
CA SER A 22 -2.06 -5.01 -12.79
C SER A 22 -2.77 -3.74 -13.26
N GLU A 23 -4.10 -3.71 -13.20
CA GLU A 23 -4.94 -2.58 -13.59
C GLU A 23 -5.06 -1.51 -12.51
N LEU A 24 -4.56 -1.78 -11.30
CA LEU A 24 -4.62 -0.83 -10.20
C LEU A 24 -3.59 0.29 -10.38
N GLU A 25 -4.02 1.51 -10.06
CA GLU A 25 -3.11 2.63 -9.92
C GLU A 25 -2.41 2.52 -8.57
N TRP A 26 -1.16 2.09 -8.60
CA TRP A 26 -0.34 1.90 -7.41
C TRP A 26 0.42 3.16 -7.01
N GLY A 27 0.63 3.31 -5.71
CA GLY A 27 1.51 4.31 -5.11
C GLY A 27 2.07 3.83 -3.78
N TRP A 28 2.59 4.79 -3.01
CA TRP A 28 3.08 4.55 -1.67
C TRP A 28 2.23 5.30 -0.66
N LEU A 29 1.75 4.59 0.37
CA LEU A 29 1.23 5.21 1.57
C LEU A 29 2.39 5.43 2.54
N VAL A 30 2.67 6.69 2.86
CA VAL A 30 3.71 7.09 3.81
C VAL A 30 3.06 7.63 5.07
N ILE A 31 3.48 7.11 6.22
CA ILE A 31 3.01 7.49 7.54
C ILE A 31 4.15 8.21 8.26
N TYR A 32 3.89 9.41 8.76
CA TYR A 32 4.83 10.21 9.55
C TYR A 32 4.41 10.25 11.03
N SER A 33 5.39 10.26 11.95
CA SER A 33 5.15 10.30 13.40
C SER A 33 5.10 11.67 14.06
N GLU A 34 5.25 12.77 13.31
CA GLU A 34 5.45 14.08 13.93
C GLU A 34 4.12 14.62 14.51
N GLY A 35 3.94 14.47 15.82
CA GLY A 35 2.76 14.93 16.54
C GLY A 35 1.54 14.04 16.27
N GLU A 36 0.73 14.44 15.31
CA GLU A 36 -0.41 13.64 14.83
C GLU A 36 0.02 12.77 13.64
N PRO A 37 -0.42 11.50 13.58
CA PRO A 37 -0.10 10.63 12.46
C PRO A 37 -0.61 11.25 11.16
N ARG A 38 0.31 11.57 10.26
CA ARG A 38 -0.01 12.09 8.93
C ARG A 38 0.19 11.00 7.90
N PHE A 39 -0.78 10.89 7.00
CA PHE A 39 -0.77 9.97 5.88
C PHE A 39 -0.57 10.76 4.60
N GLU A 40 0.40 10.35 3.78
CA GLU A 40 0.66 10.94 2.48
C GLU A 40 0.67 9.85 1.43
N PHE A 41 -0.12 10.04 0.37
CA PHE A 41 -0.09 9.17 -0.78
C PHE A 41 0.86 9.73 -1.84
N ILE A 42 1.90 8.98 -2.18
CA ILE A 42 2.85 9.33 -3.23
C ILE A 42 2.49 8.54 -4.47
N LYS A 43 2.16 9.24 -5.56
CA LYS A 43 1.83 8.65 -6.88
C LYS A 43 3.08 8.20 -7.63
N GLU A 44 3.82 7.30 -7.02
CA GLU A 44 5.01 6.63 -7.56
C GLU A 44 4.76 5.13 -7.53
N ARG A 45 4.71 4.49 -8.72
CA ARG A 45 4.42 3.06 -8.82
C ARG A 45 5.54 2.23 -8.17
N PRO A 46 5.23 1.44 -7.12
CA PRO A 46 6.16 0.44 -6.57
C PRO A 46 6.43 -0.67 -7.59
N SER A 47 7.53 -1.39 -7.42
CA SER A 47 7.82 -2.58 -8.23
C SER A 47 6.84 -3.72 -7.92
N ASP A 48 6.64 -4.64 -8.89
CA ASP A 48 5.74 -5.79 -8.70
C ASP A 48 6.18 -6.73 -7.56
N GLU A 49 7.47 -6.76 -7.23
CA GLU A 49 7.95 -7.49 -6.05
C GLU A 49 7.50 -6.81 -4.75
N GLN A 50 7.64 -5.48 -4.66
CA GLN A 50 7.18 -4.71 -3.50
C GLN A 50 5.67 -4.83 -3.33
N ILE A 51 4.89 -4.71 -4.42
CA ILE A 51 3.43 -4.88 -4.43
C ILE A 51 3.04 -6.27 -3.89
N ARG A 52 3.76 -7.33 -4.30
CA ARG A 52 3.55 -8.71 -3.81
C ARG A 52 3.93 -8.91 -2.34
N GLN A 53 4.89 -8.14 -1.84
CA GLN A 53 5.33 -8.16 -0.44
C GLN A 53 4.52 -7.23 0.47
N ARG A 54 3.51 -6.51 -0.05
CA ARG A 54 2.70 -5.58 0.76
C ARG A 54 2.06 -6.30 1.96
N LYS A 55 1.90 -5.57 3.07
CA LYS A 55 1.22 -6.04 4.29
C LYS A 55 -0.31 -6.07 4.14
N GLY A 56 -0.81 -6.49 2.98
CA GLY A 56 -2.24 -6.71 2.77
C GLY A 56 -2.71 -7.93 3.55
N CYS A 57 -4.03 -8.04 3.78
CA CYS A 57 -4.64 -9.31 4.16
C CYS A 57 -4.32 -10.32 3.06
N ARG A 58 -3.27 -11.12 3.25
CA ARG A 58 -3.18 -12.42 2.61
C ARG A 58 -4.38 -13.17 3.15
N VAL A 59 -5.43 -13.32 2.36
CA VAL A 59 -6.41 -14.36 2.63
C VAL A 59 -5.57 -15.63 2.56
N THR A 60 -5.09 -16.09 3.71
CA THR A 60 -4.62 -17.46 3.83
C THR A 60 -5.84 -18.27 3.47
N LEU A 61 -5.90 -18.77 2.23
CA LEU A 61 -6.75 -19.91 1.89
C LEU A 61 -6.51 -20.90 3.04
N GLY A 62 -7.58 -21.19 3.79
CA GLY A 62 -7.51 -21.73 5.14
C GLY A 62 -6.44 -22.81 5.27
N SER A 63 -5.58 -22.67 6.28
CA SER A 63 -4.94 -23.84 6.83
C SER A 63 -6.04 -24.69 7.46
N GLU A 64 -6.10 -25.94 7.02
CA GLU A 64 -7.13 -26.97 7.24
C GLU A 64 -7.61 -27.12 8.70
#